data_AF-A0A1M5HFN5-F1
#
_entry.id   AF-A0A1M5HFN5-F1
#
_cell.length_a   1.000
_cell.length_b   1.000
_cell.length_c   1.000
_cell.angle_alpha   90.00
_cell.angle_beta   90.00
_cell.angle_gamma   90.00
#
_symmetry.space_group_name_H-M   'P 1'
#
loop_
_entity.id
_entity.type
_entity.pdbx_description
1 polymer ?
#
loop_
_entity_poly.entity_id
_entity_poly.type
_entity_poly.pdbx_seq_one_letter_code
_entity_poly.pdbx_strand_id
1 'polypeptide(L)'
;MKRFLLLLIICLGSQNQCLAQPYAIPTNVKKIVFIGNSITYAGYYVSCIDAYLRLQYPERHFEIINVGLPSETVSGLSEPDHARGKFPRPDLHERLARILSKLKPDLVFACYGMNDGIYLPFDNERFQKFQEGMQWMHEQVTKSGAPIIHITTPIYDERKGNAYANVLDIYTDWLISQRYTNNWNVIDVHWPMKKYLEDQRLKDATFQFAADGIHPDNVGHFIIVKQILLNLGETKASTATNMQDLLLGYKNGDSIFHLIEKEQAIKKDAYLTFTGHKRPGMNAGLPLPEAESQCADIEKQIQMLAKP
;
A
#
# COMPACT_ATOMS: atom_id res chain seq x y z
N MET A 1 51.36 36.19 33.52
CA MET A 1 50.44 36.54 32.41
C MET A 1 49.51 35.36 32.15
N LYS A 2 48.26 35.67 31.81
CA LYS A 2 47.04 34.88 32.03
C LYS A 2 47.02 33.51 31.30
N ARG A 3 46.67 32.43 32.02
CA ARG A 3 46.24 31.14 31.43
C ARG A 3 44.77 31.27 31.03
N PHE A 4 44.47 31.20 29.75
CA PHE A 4 43.10 31.09 29.24
C PHE A 4 42.69 29.62 29.27
N LEU A 5 41.66 29.29 30.07
CA LEU A 5 41.01 27.98 30.06
C LEU A 5 39.84 28.08 29.08
N LEU A 6 39.94 27.41 27.93
CA LEU A 6 38.85 27.33 26.96
C LEU A 6 37.90 26.21 27.40
N LEU A 7 36.74 26.56 27.95
CA LEU A 7 35.66 25.61 28.24
C LEU A 7 34.91 25.31 26.95
N LEU A 8 35.08 24.08 26.45
CA LEU A 8 34.31 23.55 25.33
C LEU A 8 32.94 23.11 25.86
N ILE A 9 31.90 23.89 25.61
CA ILE A 9 30.51 23.49 25.90
C ILE A 9 30.08 22.54 24.77
N ILE A 10 30.04 21.24 25.07
CA ILE A 10 29.45 20.24 24.19
C ILE A 10 27.93 20.33 24.36
N CYS A 11 27.26 21.08 23.47
CA CYS A 11 25.82 20.98 23.32
C CYS A 11 25.49 19.61 22.72
N LEU A 12 25.16 18.64 23.58
CA LEU A 12 24.41 17.44 23.19
C LEU A 12 23.01 17.89 22.74
N GLY A 13 22.90 18.31 21.49
CA GLY A 13 21.61 18.49 20.84
C GLY A 13 20.95 17.13 20.75
N SER A 14 19.97 16.86 21.62
CA SER A 14 19.02 15.78 21.41
C SER A 14 18.28 16.09 20.11
N GLN A 15 18.71 15.47 19.02
CA GLN A 15 17.90 15.36 17.83
C GLN A 15 16.71 14.48 18.20
N ASN A 16 15.69 15.08 18.80
CA ASN A 16 14.35 14.52 18.73
C ASN A 16 14.00 14.55 17.25
N GLN A 17 14.32 13.46 16.55
CA GLN A 17 13.65 13.16 15.29
C GLN A 17 12.17 13.21 15.63
N CYS A 18 11.50 14.24 15.12
CA CYS A 18 10.06 14.32 15.09
C CYS A 18 9.59 13.18 14.18
N LEU A 19 9.62 11.95 14.69
CA LEU A 19 8.90 10.86 14.10
C LEU A 19 7.44 11.30 14.17
N ALA A 20 6.84 11.52 13.01
CA ALA A 20 5.40 11.75 12.92
C ALA A 20 4.72 10.67 13.77
N GLN A 21 3.78 11.08 14.63
CA GLN A 21 3.09 10.11 15.48
C GLN A 21 2.46 9.03 14.60
N PRO A 22 2.66 7.74 14.92
CA PRO A 22 2.03 6.66 14.17
C PRO A 22 0.52 6.87 14.09
N TYR A 23 -0.07 6.53 12.94
CA TYR A 23 -1.52 6.58 12.78
C TYR A 23 -2.15 5.42 13.56
N ALA A 24 -2.78 5.72 14.70
CA ALA A 24 -3.56 4.74 15.42
C ALA A 24 -4.94 4.57 14.75
N ILE A 25 -5.24 3.36 14.26
CA ILE A 25 -6.56 3.06 13.66
C ILE A 25 -7.66 3.27 14.72
N PRO A 26 -8.58 4.25 14.55
CA PRO A 26 -9.62 4.54 15.53
C PRO A 26 -10.45 3.31 15.88
N THR A 27 -10.89 3.17 17.13
CA THR A 27 -11.54 1.94 17.64
C THR A 27 -12.85 1.57 16.94
N ASN A 28 -13.53 2.57 16.37
CA ASN A 28 -14.77 2.41 15.60
C ASN A 28 -14.54 1.98 14.15
N VAL A 29 -13.31 2.01 13.62
CA VAL A 29 -13.02 1.52 12.26
C VAL A 29 -13.19 0.01 12.22
N LYS A 30 -14.03 -0.46 11.30
CA LYS A 30 -14.25 -1.87 10.98
C LYS A 30 -13.90 -2.17 9.53
N LYS A 31 -14.38 -1.37 8.59
CA LYS A 31 -14.20 -1.59 7.14
C LYS A 31 -13.05 -0.76 6.58
N ILE A 32 -11.99 -1.45 6.18
CA ILE A 32 -10.78 -0.85 5.61
C ILE A 32 -10.72 -1.21 4.12
N VAL A 33 -10.67 -0.20 3.25
CA VAL A 33 -10.62 -0.42 1.79
C VAL A 33 -9.25 -0.02 1.24
N PHE A 34 -8.62 -0.94 0.53
CA PHE A 34 -7.39 -0.70 -0.23
C PHE A 34 -7.74 -0.39 -1.69
N ILE A 35 -7.36 0.80 -2.15
CA ILE A 35 -7.39 1.22 -3.56
C ILE A 35 -5.96 1.36 -4.10
N GLY A 36 -5.76 1.03 -5.36
CA GLY A 36 -4.46 1.05 -6.00
C GLY A 36 -4.45 0.30 -7.33
N ASN A 37 -3.26 0.01 -7.84
CA ASN A 37 -3.07 -0.59 -9.16
C ASN A 37 -2.86 -2.12 -9.11
N SER A 38 -2.05 -2.67 -10.02
CA SER A 38 -1.74 -4.10 -10.11
C SER A 38 -1.02 -4.64 -8.88
N ILE A 39 -0.19 -3.84 -8.21
CA ILE A 39 0.53 -4.28 -7.01
C ILE A 39 -0.45 -4.48 -5.85
N THR A 40 -1.42 -3.57 -5.71
CA THR A 40 -2.54 -3.72 -4.78
C THR A 40 -3.41 -4.91 -5.17
N TYR A 41 -3.77 -5.06 -6.45
CA TYR A 41 -4.56 -6.19 -6.95
C TYR A 41 -3.89 -7.57 -6.74
N ALA A 42 -2.57 -7.66 -6.81
CA ALA A 42 -1.85 -8.89 -6.51
C ALA A 42 -2.13 -9.37 -5.07
N GLY A 43 -2.32 -8.42 -4.16
CA GLY A 43 -3.00 -8.64 -2.89
C GLY A 43 -2.15 -9.22 -1.77
N TYR A 44 -0.94 -9.72 -2.03
CA TYR A 44 -0.13 -10.36 -0.98
C TYR A 44 0.12 -9.45 0.23
N TYR A 45 0.54 -8.20 0.03
CA TYR A 45 0.73 -7.27 1.16
C TYR A 45 -0.60 -6.95 1.88
N VAL A 46 -1.73 -6.93 1.17
CA VAL A 46 -3.04 -6.70 1.77
C VAL A 46 -3.43 -7.89 2.66
N SER A 47 -3.22 -9.12 2.17
CA SER A 47 -3.44 -10.34 2.95
C SER A 47 -2.56 -10.40 4.20
N CYS A 48 -1.30 -9.98 4.11
CA CYS A 48 -0.41 -9.91 5.27
C CYS A 48 -0.92 -8.92 6.33
N ILE A 49 -1.37 -7.74 5.91
CA ILE A 49 -1.95 -6.73 6.82
C ILE A 49 -3.25 -7.23 7.45
N ASP A 50 -4.12 -7.86 6.65
CA ASP A 50 -5.37 -8.48 7.12
C ASP A 50 -5.12 -9.54 8.19
N ALA A 51 -4.22 -10.48 7.91
CA ALA A 51 -3.85 -11.51 8.87
C ALA A 51 -3.24 -10.93 10.14
N TYR A 52 -2.32 -9.96 10.03
CA TYR A 52 -1.72 -9.34 11.20
C TYR A 52 -2.78 -8.65 12.07
N LEU A 53 -3.65 -7.81 11.48
CA LEU A 53 -4.61 -7.03 12.25
C LEU A 53 -5.70 -7.91 12.88
N ARG A 54 -6.16 -8.97 12.21
CA ARG A 54 -7.15 -9.91 12.79
C ARG A 54 -6.56 -10.80 13.88
N LEU A 55 -5.29 -11.20 13.76
CA LEU A 55 -4.61 -11.97 14.80
C LEU A 55 -4.26 -11.11 16.02
N GLN A 56 -3.79 -9.88 15.80
CA GLN A 56 -3.42 -8.95 16.87
C GLN A 56 -4.65 -8.38 17.58
N TYR A 57 -5.75 -8.17 16.86
CA TYR A 57 -6.98 -7.57 17.38
C TYR A 57 -8.25 -8.37 17.01
N PRO A 58 -8.42 -9.60 17.52
CA PRO A 58 -9.54 -10.47 17.13
C PRO A 58 -10.91 -9.84 17.40
N GLU A 59 -11.06 -9.11 18.50
CA GLU A 59 -12.31 -8.42 18.89
C GLU A 59 -12.68 -7.23 17.98
N ARG A 60 -11.74 -6.76 17.14
CA ARG A 60 -12.00 -5.65 16.24
C ARG A 60 -12.83 -6.10 15.03
N HIS A 61 -12.82 -7.37 14.65
CA HIS A 61 -13.56 -7.89 13.48
C HIS A 61 -13.38 -7.00 12.24
N PHE A 62 -12.12 -6.74 11.87
CA PHE A 62 -11.83 -5.94 10.68
C PHE A 62 -12.36 -6.61 9.42
N GLU A 63 -12.97 -5.82 8.54
CA GLU A 63 -13.26 -6.19 7.18
C GLU A 63 -12.28 -5.45 6.26
N ILE A 64 -11.27 -6.16 5.76
CA ILE A 64 -10.29 -5.59 4.84
C ILE A 64 -10.65 -5.98 3.41
N ILE A 65 -10.87 -4.96 2.57
CA ILE A 65 -11.34 -5.12 1.19
C ILE A 65 -10.28 -4.59 0.23
N ASN A 66 -9.83 -5.46 -0.67
CA ASN A 66 -8.94 -5.09 -1.76
C ASN A 66 -9.76 -4.83 -3.05
N VAL A 67 -9.71 -3.61 -3.56
CA VAL A 67 -10.29 -3.24 -4.86
C VAL A 67 -9.26 -2.61 -5.78
N GLY A 68 -7.98 -3.00 -5.67
CA GLY A 68 -6.94 -2.60 -6.61
C GLY A 68 -7.28 -3.03 -8.04
N LEU A 69 -6.95 -2.21 -9.04
CA LEU A 69 -7.23 -2.49 -10.44
C LEU A 69 -5.95 -2.42 -11.29
N PRO A 70 -5.53 -3.50 -11.97
CA PRO A 70 -4.29 -3.50 -12.74
C PRO A 70 -4.25 -2.41 -13.81
N SER A 71 -3.06 -1.85 -14.04
CA SER A 71 -2.80 -0.72 -14.97
C SER A 71 -3.45 0.63 -14.61
N GLU A 72 -4.26 0.71 -13.55
CA GLU A 72 -4.99 1.93 -13.19
C GLU A 72 -4.04 3.07 -12.82
N THR A 73 -4.42 4.29 -13.24
CA THR A 73 -3.81 5.56 -12.84
C THR A 73 -4.78 6.38 -12.01
N VAL A 74 -4.24 7.25 -11.17
CA VAL A 74 -4.97 8.37 -10.58
C VAL A 74 -4.78 9.64 -11.40
N SER A 75 -3.70 9.74 -12.18
CA SER A 75 -3.44 10.88 -13.07
C SER A 75 -4.38 10.96 -14.28
N GLY A 76 -5.11 9.88 -14.58
CA GLY A 76 -5.94 9.74 -15.79
C GLY A 76 -5.13 9.62 -17.08
N LEU A 77 -3.80 9.50 -16.98
CA LEU A 77 -2.92 9.41 -18.15
C LEU A 77 -2.89 7.99 -18.72
N SER A 78 -2.70 7.92 -20.04
CA SER A 78 -2.42 6.69 -20.77
C SER A 78 -1.45 7.00 -21.90
N GLU A 79 -0.38 6.21 -22.02
CA GLU A 79 0.50 6.26 -23.17
C GLU A 79 -0.23 5.81 -24.45
N PRO A 80 0.21 6.31 -25.63
CA PRO A 80 -0.18 5.74 -26.90
C PRO A 80 0.15 4.25 -26.94
N ASP A 81 -0.75 3.45 -27.52
CA ASP A 81 -0.59 1.99 -27.70
C ASP A 81 -0.53 1.17 -26.38
N HIS A 82 -1.06 1.69 -25.26
CA HIS A 82 -1.19 0.89 -24.04
C HIS A 82 -1.86 -0.46 -24.31
N ALA A 83 -1.30 -1.52 -23.73
CA ALA A 83 -1.71 -2.90 -23.95
C ALA A 83 -1.74 -3.33 -25.44
N ARG A 84 -0.82 -2.80 -26.27
CA ARG A 84 -0.79 -2.97 -27.74
C ARG A 84 -2.07 -2.46 -28.40
N GLY A 85 -2.52 -1.30 -27.95
CA GLY A 85 -3.68 -0.59 -28.49
C GLY A 85 -5.03 -1.20 -28.12
N LYS A 86 -5.06 -2.21 -27.25
CA LYS A 86 -6.31 -2.89 -26.87
C LYS A 86 -7.23 -2.02 -26.03
N PHE A 87 -6.68 -1.20 -25.13
CA PHE A 87 -7.43 -0.28 -24.28
C PHE A 87 -6.48 0.76 -23.66
N PRO A 88 -6.95 1.99 -23.37
CA PRO A 88 -6.18 2.96 -22.58
C PRO A 88 -6.06 2.49 -21.13
N ARG A 89 -5.10 3.01 -20.36
CA ARG A 89 -5.03 2.74 -18.92
C ARG A 89 -6.37 3.03 -18.24
N PRO A 90 -6.83 2.15 -17.32
CA PRO A 90 -7.97 2.49 -16.47
C PRO A 90 -7.67 3.74 -15.64
N ASP A 91 -8.72 4.51 -15.36
CA ASP A 91 -8.64 5.75 -14.59
C ASP A 91 -9.52 5.63 -13.34
N LEU A 92 -8.95 5.90 -12.18
CA LEU A 92 -9.67 5.85 -10.91
C LEU A 92 -10.90 6.79 -10.90
N HIS A 93 -10.85 7.91 -11.62
CA HIS A 93 -11.98 8.84 -11.79
C HIS A 93 -13.24 8.14 -12.29
N GLU A 94 -13.09 7.06 -13.06
CA GLU A 94 -14.20 6.28 -13.61
C GLU A 94 -15.03 5.58 -12.52
N ARG A 95 -14.41 5.14 -11.42
CA ARG A 95 -15.03 4.19 -10.49
C ARG A 95 -15.02 4.58 -9.02
N LEU A 96 -14.22 5.56 -8.59
CA LEU A 96 -14.10 5.90 -7.17
C LEU A 96 -15.44 6.22 -6.51
N ALA A 97 -16.31 6.99 -7.17
CA ALA A 97 -17.63 7.31 -6.63
C ALA A 97 -18.49 6.06 -6.35
N ARG A 98 -18.39 5.03 -7.20
CA ARG A 98 -19.10 3.75 -6.99
C ARG A 98 -18.46 2.94 -5.86
N ILE A 99 -17.13 2.93 -5.76
CA ILE A 99 -16.41 2.29 -4.64
C ILE A 99 -16.88 2.88 -3.32
N LEU A 100 -16.84 4.21 -3.18
CA LEU A 100 -17.19 4.91 -1.94
C LEU A 100 -18.67 4.71 -1.57
N SER A 101 -19.59 4.89 -2.52
CA SER A 101 -21.03 4.77 -2.25
C SER A 101 -21.47 3.34 -1.93
N LYS A 102 -20.90 2.32 -2.59
CA LYS A 102 -21.26 0.93 -2.38
C LYS A 102 -20.59 0.31 -1.16
N LEU A 103 -19.30 0.62 -0.93
CA LEU A 103 -18.55 0.01 0.18
C LEU A 103 -18.69 0.78 1.48
N LYS A 104 -18.80 2.12 1.43
CA LYS A 104 -18.85 3.00 2.61
C LYS A 104 -17.70 2.70 3.59
N PRO A 105 -16.44 2.92 3.17
CA PRO A 105 -15.27 2.60 4.00
C PRO A 105 -15.24 3.44 5.29
N ASP A 106 -14.74 2.84 6.38
CA ASP A 106 -14.38 3.57 7.60
C ASP A 106 -12.95 4.13 7.52
N LEU A 107 -12.10 3.54 6.66
CA LEU A 107 -10.73 3.96 6.39
C LEU A 107 -10.32 3.51 4.98
N VAL A 108 -9.60 4.37 4.26
CA VAL A 108 -9.04 4.04 2.94
C VAL A 108 -7.51 4.05 3.00
N PHE A 109 -6.88 3.02 2.44
CA PHE A 109 -5.47 3.03 2.07
C PHE A 109 -5.35 3.16 0.55
N ALA A 110 -4.55 4.12 0.07
CA ALA A 110 -4.40 4.40 -1.35
C ALA A 110 -2.94 4.31 -1.79
N CYS A 111 -2.64 3.48 -2.81
CA CYS A 111 -1.29 3.32 -3.36
C CYS A 111 -1.30 3.55 -4.88
N TYR A 112 -0.86 4.74 -5.30
CA TYR A 112 -0.75 5.16 -6.71
C TYR A 112 0.63 5.83 -6.97
N GLY A 113 1.03 5.90 -8.23
CA GLY A 113 2.32 6.43 -8.68
C GLY A 113 2.96 5.60 -9.80
N MET A 114 3.02 4.26 -9.65
CA MET A 114 3.72 3.35 -10.57
C MET A 114 3.32 3.49 -12.05
N ASN A 115 2.04 3.75 -12.33
CA ASN A 115 1.53 3.86 -13.71
C ASN A 115 1.39 5.31 -14.17
N ASP A 116 1.44 6.26 -13.24
CA ASP A 116 0.93 7.62 -13.42
C ASP A 116 1.85 8.49 -14.28
N GLY A 117 3.14 8.18 -14.29
CA GLY A 117 4.12 8.77 -15.22
C GLY A 117 4.21 8.05 -16.57
N ILE A 118 3.35 7.03 -16.81
CA ILE A 118 3.21 6.27 -18.07
C ILE A 118 4.52 5.75 -18.65
N TYR A 119 5.48 5.40 -17.78
CA TYR A 119 6.78 4.83 -18.16
C TYR A 119 7.63 5.72 -19.08
N LEU A 120 7.42 7.04 -19.04
CA LEU A 120 8.20 8.04 -19.77
C LEU A 120 9.14 8.82 -18.84
N PRO A 121 10.20 9.46 -19.36
CA PRO A 121 11.04 10.36 -18.57
C PRO A 121 10.24 11.46 -17.86
N PHE A 122 10.83 12.04 -16.81
CA PHE A 122 10.18 13.11 -16.05
C PHE A 122 9.74 14.26 -16.94
N ASP A 123 8.55 14.78 -16.63
CA ASP A 123 7.92 15.88 -17.31
C ASP A 123 6.96 16.57 -16.35
N ASN A 124 6.96 17.90 -16.37
CA ASN A 124 6.19 18.69 -15.42
C ASN A 124 4.68 18.56 -15.63
N GLU A 125 4.21 18.42 -16.89
CA GLU A 125 2.78 18.28 -17.17
C GLU A 125 2.25 16.95 -16.64
N ARG A 126 2.99 15.85 -16.87
CA ARG A 126 2.64 14.53 -16.30
C ARG A 126 2.68 14.54 -14.77
N PHE A 127 3.70 15.17 -14.19
CA PHE A 127 3.80 15.30 -12.75
C PHE A 127 2.62 16.09 -12.18
N GLN A 128 2.24 17.21 -12.79
CA GLN A 128 1.08 17.98 -12.39
C GLN A 128 -0.21 17.14 -12.45
N LYS A 129 -0.39 16.32 -13.48
CA LYS A 129 -1.55 15.41 -13.57
C LYS A 129 -1.59 14.39 -12.44
N PHE A 130 -0.45 13.84 -12.04
CA PHE A 130 -0.36 12.98 -10.86
C PHE A 130 -0.75 13.73 -9.58
N GLN A 131 -0.23 14.96 -9.39
CA GLN A 131 -0.56 15.78 -8.22
C GLN A 131 -2.06 16.11 -8.14
N GLU A 132 -2.65 16.54 -9.26
CA GLU A 132 -4.08 16.81 -9.41
C GLU A 132 -4.92 15.58 -9.09
N GLY A 133 -4.55 14.41 -9.64
CA GLY A 133 -5.23 13.14 -9.36
C GLY A 133 -5.19 12.75 -7.89
N MET A 134 -4.03 12.85 -7.24
CA MET A 134 -3.87 12.53 -5.81
C MET A 134 -4.68 13.48 -4.92
N GLN A 135 -4.71 14.78 -5.24
CA GLN A 135 -5.53 15.79 -4.55
C GLN A 135 -7.01 15.50 -4.72
N TRP A 136 -7.46 15.29 -5.96
CA TRP A 136 -8.85 14.92 -6.26
C TRP A 136 -9.29 13.66 -5.50
N MET A 137 -8.47 12.60 -5.52
CA MET A 137 -8.77 11.35 -4.81
C MET A 137 -8.91 11.60 -3.30
N HIS A 138 -7.97 12.35 -2.70
CA HIS A 138 -8.03 12.71 -1.28
C HIS A 138 -9.32 13.46 -0.95
N GLU A 139 -9.70 14.45 -1.74
CA GLU A 139 -10.94 15.22 -1.58
C GLU A 139 -12.19 14.33 -1.71
N GLN A 140 -12.25 13.45 -2.71
CA GLN A 140 -13.43 12.58 -2.87
C GLN A 140 -13.59 11.61 -1.69
N VAL A 141 -12.50 11.03 -1.21
CA VAL A 141 -12.53 10.10 -0.08
C VAL A 141 -12.92 10.83 1.21
N THR A 142 -12.28 11.96 1.52
CA THR A 142 -12.60 12.75 2.72
C THR A 142 -14.04 13.30 2.68
N LYS A 143 -14.52 13.75 1.51
CA LYS A 143 -15.91 14.18 1.32
C LYS A 143 -16.93 13.07 1.53
N SER A 144 -16.54 11.80 1.35
CA SER A 144 -17.40 10.66 1.67
C SER A 144 -17.52 10.38 3.18
N GLY A 145 -16.73 11.08 4.01
CA GLY A 145 -16.67 10.91 5.47
C GLY A 145 -15.59 9.94 5.94
N ALA A 146 -14.87 9.28 5.02
CA ALA A 146 -13.79 8.36 5.34
C ALA A 146 -12.44 9.07 5.43
N PRO A 147 -11.60 8.81 6.45
CA PRO A 147 -10.19 9.16 6.41
C PRO A 147 -9.43 8.36 5.34
N ILE A 148 -8.32 8.93 4.88
CA ILE A 148 -7.41 8.30 3.90
C ILE A 148 -5.98 8.32 4.42
N ILE A 149 -5.28 7.21 4.19
CA ILE A 149 -3.84 7.05 4.34
C ILE A 149 -3.26 6.79 2.95
N HIS A 150 -2.41 7.70 2.49
CA HIS A 150 -1.67 7.52 1.24
C HIS A 150 -0.44 6.65 1.49
N ILE A 151 -0.17 5.71 0.59
CA ILE A 151 1.03 4.88 0.58
C ILE A 151 1.80 5.28 -0.67
N THR A 152 3.08 5.63 -0.53
CA THR A 152 3.92 5.90 -1.71
C THR A 152 3.98 4.67 -2.61
N THR A 153 4.24 4.87 -3.90
CA THR A 153 4.43 3.73 -4.80
C THR A 153 5.68 2.92 -4.42
N PRO A 154 5.68 1.59 -4.56
CA PRO A 154 6.91 0.80 -4.57
C PRO A 154 7.88 1.27 -5.66
N ILE A 155 9.14 0.88 -5.53
CA ILE A 155 10.20 1.25 -6.47
C ILE A 155 9.99 0.61 -7.85
N TYR A 156 10.45 1.31 -8.89
CA TYR A 156 10.70 0.73 -10.20
C TYR A 156 12.19 0.41 -10.31
N ASP A 157 12.54 -0.81 -10.73
CA ASP A 157 13.94 -1.19 -10.82
C ASP A 157 14.64 -0.37 -11.91
N GLU A 158 15.61 0.47 -11.52
CA GLU A 158 16.38 1.32 -12.42
C GLU A 158 17.05 0.55 -13.57
N ARG A 159 17.33 -0.75 -13.39
CA ARG A 159 17.87 -1.61 -14.46
C ARG A 159 16.90 -1.81 -15.61
N LYS A 160 15.60 -1.59 -15.39
CA LYS A 160 14.54 -1.57 -16.42
C LYS A 160 14.30 -0.17 -16.98
N GLY A 161 14.92 0.87 -16.43
CA GLY A 161 14.79 2.24 -16.90
C GLY A 161 15.04 3.25 -15.79
N ASN A 162 16.28 3.70 -15.67
CA ASN A 162 16.70 4.68 -14.65
C ASN A 162 15.89 5.98 -14.71
N ALA A 163 15.62 6.50 -15.92
CA ALA A 163 14.82 7.70 -16.09
C ALA A 163 13.42 7.59 -15.45
N TYR A 164 12.79 6.42 -15.51
CA TYR A 164 11.48 6.20 -14.88
C TYR A 164 11.57 5.90 -13.40
N ALA A 165 12.61 5.20 -12.94
CA ALA A 165 12.88 5.07 -11.51
C ALA A 165 12.97 6.46 -10.83
N ASN A 166 13.67 7.41 -11.46
CA ASN A 166 13.76 8.79 -11.00
C ASN A 166 12.42 9.54 -11.03
N VAL A 167 11.48 9.21 -11.94
CA VAL A 167 10.12 9.76 -11.89
C VAL A 167 9.42 9.33 -10.60
N LEU A 168 9.54 8.06 -10.22
CA LEU A 168 8.91 7.55 -9.01
C LEU A 168 9.56 8.10 -7.73
N ASP A 169 10.87 8.36 -7.75
CA ASP A 169 11.54 9.09 -6.66
C ASP A 169 10.90 10.48 -6.46
N ILE A 170 10.76 11.26 -7.53
CA ILE A 170 10.18 12.62 -7.49
C ILE A 170 8.71 12.58 -7.04
N TYR A 171 7.91 11.66 -7.56
CA TYR A 171 6.49 11.53 -7.21
C TYR A 171 6.33 11.15 -5.74
N THR A 172 7.20 10.26 -5.25
CA THR A 172 7.26 9.84 -3.84
C THR A 172 7.61 11.01 -2.94
N ASP A 173 8.67 11.76 -3.24
CA ASP A 173 9.10 12.89 -2.40
C ASP A 173 8.02 13.96 -2.28
N TRP A 174 7.34 14.26 -3.39
CA TRP A 174 6.20 15.16 -3.35
C TRP A 174 5.05 14.62 -2.49
N LEU A 175 4.71 13.34 -2.60
CA LEU A 175 3.65 12.75 -1.80
C LEU A 175 4.03 12.77 -0.30
N ILE A 176 5.26 12.46 0.05
CA ILE A 176 5.78 12.57 1.42
C ILE A 176 5.68 14.00 1.94
N SER A 177 5.98 15.00 1.09
CA SER A 177 5.88 16.41 1.48
C SER A 177 4.46 16.81 1.92
N GLN A 178 3.42 16.10 1.46
CA GLN A 178 2.02 16.35 1.84
C GLN A 178 1.75 16.13 3.34
N ARG A 179 2.61 15.38 4.04
CA ARG A 179 2.59 15.29 5.51
C ARG A 179 2.71 16.66 6.17
N TYR A 180 3.51 17.55 5.58
CA TYR A 180 3.88 18.83 6.16
C TYR A 180 3.12 19.99 5.54
N THR A 181 2.79 19.89 4.25
CA THR A 181 2.11 20.97 3.52
C THR A 181 0.59 20.92 3.67
N ASN A 182 0.01 19.72 3.72
CA ASN A 182 -1.43 19.51 3.76
C ASN A 182 -1.90 18.63 4.93
N ASN A 183 -1.01 18.27 5.85
CA ASN A 183 -1.28 17.38 6.99
C ASN A 183 -1.89 16.03 6.58
N TRP A 184 -1.50 15.49 5.42
CA TRP A 184 -1.96 14.18 4.98
C TRP A 184 -1.27 13.06 5.76
N ASN A 185 -2.00 11.98 6.03
CA ASN A 185 -1.40 10.73 6.46
C ASN A 185 -0.73 10.07 5.25
N VAL A 186 0.59 9.97 5.28
CA VAL A 186 1.38 9.35 4.20
C VAL A 186 2.33 8.33 4.81
N ILE A 187 2.33 7.11 4.30
CA ILE A 187 3.26 6.04 4.65
C ILE A 187 4.26 5.90 3.50
N ASP A 188 5.55 6.00 3.83
CA ASP A 188 6.62 5.83 2.86
C ASP A 188 7.06 4.37 2.83
N VAL A 189 6.86 3.72 1.69
CA VAL A 189 7.38 2.39 1.39
C VAL A 189 8.46 2.43 0.32
N HIS A 190 8.59 3.55 -0.40
CA HIS A 190 9.45 3.67 -1.57
C HIS A 190 10.91 3.71 -1.17
N TRP A 191 11.31 4.67 -0.33
CA TRP A 191 12.70 4.84 0.07
C TRP A 191 13.22 3.69 0.92
N PRO A 192 12.43 3.11 1.87
CA PRO A 192 12.82 1.89 2.55
C PRO A 192 13.07 0.71 1.59
N MET A 193 12.25 0.54 0.56
CA MET A 193 12.47 -0.48 -0.46
C MET A 193 13.73 -0.20 -1.30
N LYS A 194 13.94 1.05 -1.73
CA LYS A 194 15.12 1.45 -2.51
C LYS A 194 16.40 1.19 -1.73
N LYS A 195 16.45 1.64 -0.48
CA LYS A 195 17.58 1.37 0.42
C LYS A 195 17.84 -0.12 0.58
N TYR A 196 16.81 -0.92 0.79
CA TYR A 196 16.98 -2.37 0.92
C TYR A 196 17.55 -2.98 -0.36
N LEU A 197 17.05 -2.59 -1.54
CA LEU A 197 17.57 -3.05 -2.83
C LEU A 197 19.06 -2.74 -2.97
N GLU A 198 19.46 -1.50 -2.68
CA GLU A 198 20.85 -1.05 -2.73
C GLU A 198 21.74 -1.84 -1.76
N ASP A 199 21.29 -1.98 -0.50
CA ASP A 199 22.01 -2.74 0.53
C ASP A 199 22.19 -4.23 0.17
N GLN A 200 21.19 -4.85 -0.48
CA GLN A 200 21.31 -6.23 -0.97
C GLN A 200 22.23 -6.32 -2.18
N ARG A 201 22.19 -5.33 -3.10
CA ARG A 201 23.05 -5.31 -4.29
C ARG A 201 24.54 -5.16 -3.98
N LEU A 202 24.88 -4.61 -2.81
CA LEU A 202 26.25 -4.62 -2.28
C LEU A 202 26.76 -6.05 -1.95
N LYS A 203 25.85 -6.98 -1.66
CA LYS A 203 26.17 -8.38 -1.30
C LYS A 203 26.00 -9.32 -2.48
N ASP A 204 24.91 -9.13 -3.22
CA ASP A 204 24.57 -9.88 -4.42
C ASP A 204 24.12 -8.90 -5.50
N ALA A 205 25.01 -8.63 -6.45
CA ALA A 205 24.72 -7.72 -7.55
C ALA A 205 23.54 -8.18 -8.43
N THR A 206 23.09 -9.43 -8.36
CA THR A 206 21.94 -9.93 -9.13
C THR A 206 20.59 -9.69 -8.44
N PHE A 207 20.60 -9.24 -7.18
CA PHE A 207 19.38 -9.03 -6.40
C PHE A 207 18.40 -8.06 -7.10
N GLN A 208 17.15 -8.48 -7.15
CA GLN A 208 15.99 -7.74 -7.67
C GLN A 208 14.75 -8.18 -6.90
N PHE A 209 13.82 -7.27 -6.66
CA PHE A 209 12.48 -7.66 -6.15
C PHE A 209 11.57 -8.16 -7.25
N ALA A 210 11.75 -7.69 -8.49
CA ALA A 210 10.79 -7.86 -9.56
C ALA A 210 11.51 -8.18 -10.87
N ALA A 211 11.18 -9.31 -11.50
CA ALA A 211 11.78 -9.68 -12.78
C ALA A 211 11.43 -8.68 -13.91
N ASP A 212 10.27 -8.04 -13.83
CA ASP A 212 9.81 -6.99 -14.74
C ASP A 212 10.13 -5.56 -14.24
N GLY A 213 10.74 -5.44 -13.06
CA GLY A 213 11.04 -4.18 -12.38
C GLY A 213 9.84 -3.44 -11.79
N ILE A 214 8.63 -4.03 -11.83
CA ILE A 214 7.38 -3.38 -11.41
C ILE A 214 6.72 -4.14 -10.26
N HIS A 215 6.53 -5.46 -10.40
CA HIS A 215 5.75 -6.27 -9.47
C HIS A 215 6.68 -6.99 -8.49
N PRO A 216 6.78 -6.50 -7.23
CA PRO A 216 7.71 -7.06 -6.26
C PRO A 216 7.34 -8.50 -5.89
N ASP A 217 8.35 -9.30 -5.57
CA ASP A 217 8.20 -10.60 -4.95
C ASP A 217 7.76 -10.49 -3.48
N ASN A 218 7.72 -11.64 -2.79
CA ASN A 218 7.31 -11.69 -1.39
C ASN A 218 8.23 -10.88 -0.47
N VAL A 219 9.52 -10.73 -0.79
CA VAL A 219 10.45 -9.92 0.01
C VAL A 219 10.11 -8.44 -0.16
N GLY A 220 9.91 -7.99 -1.41
CA GLY A 220 9.51 -6.62 -1.69
C GLY A 220 8.15 -6.26 -1.08
N HIS A 221 7.16 -7.16 -1.21
CA HIS A 221 5.88 -6.99 -0.55
C HIS A 221 5.99 -6.96 0.97
N PHE A 222 6.86 -7.77 1.58
CA PHE A 222 7.04 -7.74 3.03
C PHE A 222 7.60 -6.39 3.52
N ILE A 223 8.46 -5.72 2.76
CA ILE A 223 8.93 -4.38 3.11
C ILE A 223 7.74 -3.40 3.14
N ILE A 224 6.82 -3.47 2.17
CA ILE A 224 5.58 -2.69 2.16
C ILE A 224 4.77 -2.96 3.45
N VAL A 225 4.55 -4.24 3.78
CA VAL A 225 3.84 -4.65 5.02
C VAL A 225 4.49 -4.05 6.25
N LYS A 226 5.82 -4.23 6.39
CA LYS A 226 6.59 -3.75 7.53
C LYS A 226 6.45 -2.24 7.71
N GLN A 227 6.57 -1.47 6.63
CA GLN A 227 6.44 0.00 6.72
C GLN A 227 5.01 0.43 7.08
N ILE A 228 3.99 -0.23 6.53
CA ILE A 228 2.59 0.04 6.90
C ILE A 228 2.39 -0.24 8.40
N LEU A 229 2.74 -1.43 8.87
CA LEU A 229 2.55 -1.82 10.28
C LEU A 229 3.30 -0.88 11.25
N LEU A 230 4.56 -0.55 10.96
CA LEU A 230 5.33 0.39 11.79
C LEU A 230 4.68 1.77 11.86
N ASN A 231 4.17 2.29 10.75
CA ASN A 231 3.47 3.58 10.71
C ASN A 231 2.06 3.53 11.33
N LEU A 232 1.52 2.34 11.56
CA LEU A 232 0.30 2.11 12.34
C LEU A 232 0.58 1.91 13.85
N GLY A 233 1.85 1.94 14.27
CA GLY A 233 2.26 1.78 15.67
C GLY A 233 2.54 0.34 16.08
N GLU A 234 2.54 -0.60 15.13
CA GLU A 234 2.75 -2.03 15.38
C GLU A 234 4.25 -2.34 15.53
N THR A 235 4.78 -2.11 16.74
CA THR A 235 6.21 -2.22 17.03
C THR A 235 6.78 -3.63 16.85
N LYS A 236 5.95 -4.69 16.90
CA LYS A 236 6.36 -6.07 16.60
C LYS A 236 6.95 -6.21 15.18
N ALA A 237 6.53 -5.35 14.24
CA ALA A 237 7.05 -5.39 12.88
C ALA A 237 8.51 -4.91 12.75
N SER A 238 9.06 -4.22 13.77
CA SER A 238 10.42 -3.66 13.72
C SER A 238 11.49 -4.74 13.57
N THR A 239 11.31 -5.87 14.25
CA THR A 239 12.25 -7.00 14.26
C THR A 239 11.94 -8.06 13.22
N ALA A 240 10.75 -8.05 12.62
CA ALA A 240 10.35 -9.03 11.62
C ALA A 240 11.07 -8.81 10.27
N THR A 241 11.44 -9.91 9.62
CA THR A 241 12.11 -9.96 8.32
C THR A 241 11.27 -10.59 7.21
N ASN A 242 10.21 -11.30 7.59
CA ASN A 242 9.24 -11.92 6.69
C ASN A 242 7.88 -12.08 7.40
N MET A 243 6.88 -12.60 6.68
CA MET A 243 5.54 -12.80 7.24
C MET A 243 5.53 -13.84 8.36
N GLN A 244 6.34 -14.89 8.28
CA GLN A 244 6.41 -15.93 9.31
C GLN A 244 6.85 -15.33 10.65
N ASP A 245 7.82 -14.42 10.65
CA ASP A 245 8.26 -13.71 11.85
C ASP A 245 7.13 -12.90 12.51
N LEU A 246 6.25 -12.29 11.70
CA LEU A 246 5.07 -11.59 12.21
C LEU A 246 4.03 -12.54 12.81
N LEU A 247 3.96 -13.78 12.29
CA LEU A 247 3.04 -14.80 12.74
C LEU A 247 3.54 -15.55 13.98
N LEU A 248 4.84 -15.44 14.29
CA LEU A 248 5.43 -16.02 15.50
C LEU A 248 4.71 -15.50 16.74
N GLY A 249 4.23 -16.45 17.56
CA GLY A 249 3.51 -16.16 18.80
C GLY A 249 1.98 -16.17 18.65
N TYR A 250 1.43 -16.29 17.43
CA TYR A 250 0.01 -16.57 17.23
C TYR A 250 -0.23 -18.06 17.02
N LYS A 251 -1.16 -18.63 17.79
CA LYS A 251 -1.59 -20.02 17.64
C LYS A 251 -2.14 -20.23 16.23
N ASN A 252 -1.63 -21.24 15.53
CA ASN A 252 -2.01 -21.56 14.15
C ASN A 252 -1.82 -20.41 13.15
N GLY A 253 -0.90 -19.46 13.42
CA GLY A 253 -0.70 -18.25 12.61
C GLY A 253 -0.57 -18.51 11.11
N ASP A 254 0.27 -19.46 10.69
CA ASP A 254 0.45 -19.82 9.27
C ASP A 254 -0.82 -20.39 8.63
N SER A 255 -1.55 -21.24 9.36
CA SER A 255 -2.80 -21.83 8.86
C SER A 255 -3.90 -20.77 8.71
N ILE A 256 -3.98 -19.84 9.67
CA ILE A 256 -4.90 -18.71 9.60
C ILE A 256 -4.53 -17.78 8.44
N PHE A 257 -3.24 -17.47 8.25
CA PHE A 257 -2.78 -16.66 7.13
C PHE A 257 -3.18 -17.28 5.78
N HIS A 258 -2.98 -18.59 5.61
CA HIS A 258 -3.38 -19.28 4.39
C HIS A 258 -4.90 -19.25 4.13
N LEU A 259 -5.72 -19.31 5.18
CA LEU A 259 -7.17 -19.13 5.05
C LEU A 259 -7.53 -17.69 4.64
N ILE A 260 -6.83 -16.69 5.19
CA ILE A 260 -7.02 -15.28 4.84
C ILE A 260 -6.61 -15.01 3.39
N GLU A 261 -5.52 -15.62 2.90
CA GLU A 261 -5.15 -15.51 1.48
C GLU A 261 -6.26 -16.06 0.56
N LYS A 262 -6.87 -17.20 0.92
CA LYS A 262 -8.03 -17.75 0.19
C LYS A 262 -9.22 -16.81 0.23
N GLU A 263 -9.51 -16.27 1.41
CA GLU A 263 -10.60 -15.31 1.59
C GLU A 263 -10.40 -14.06 0.72
N GLN A 264 -9.21 -13.47 0.74
CA GLN A 264 -8.85 -12.29 -0.05
C GLN A 264 -8.91 -12.58 -1.55
N ALA A 265 -8.49 -13.77 -2.00
CA ALA A 265 -8.59 -14.17 -3.40
C ALA A 265 -10.04 -14.18 -3.91
N ILE A 266 -10.98 -14.66 -3.09
CA ILE A 266 -12.42 -14.65 -3.41
C ILE A 266 -12.97 -13.22 -3.36
N LYS A 267 -12.74 -12.51 -2.24
CA LYS A 267 -13.30 -11.18 -1.99
C LYS A 267 -12.85 -10.15 -3.01
N LYS A 268 -11.57 -10.15 -3.41
CA LYS A 268 -11.02 -9.18 -4.34
C LYS A 268 -11.80 -9.13 -5.66
N ASP A 269 -11.98 -10.27 -6.32
CA ASP A 269 -12.65 -10.32 -7.62
C ASP A 269 -14.16 -10.04 -7.47
N ALA A 270 -14.78 -10.53 -6.39
CA ALA A 270 -16.19 -10.28 -6.08
C ALA A 270 -16.47 -8.79 -5.84
N TYR A 271 -15.63 -8.11 -5.04
CA TYR A 271 -15.77 -6.68 -4.76
C TYR A 271 -15.43 -5.80 -5.96
N LEU A 272 -14.46 -6.19 -6.80
CA LEU A 272 -14.21 -5.52 -8.08
C LEU A 272 -15.42 -5.59 -9.02
N THR A 273 -16.06 -6.76 -9.10
CA THR A 273 -17.28 -6.96 -9.90
C THR A 273 -18.44 -6.15 -9.33
N PHE A 274 -18.63 -6.21 -8.01
CA PHE A 274 -19.70 -5.50 -7.31
C PHE A 274 -19.57 -3.98 -7.44
N THR A 275 -18.36 -3.42 -7.29
CA THR A 275 -18.12 -1.97 -7.43
C THR A 275 -18.13 -1.52 -8.90
N GLY A 276 -17.69 -2.40 -9.80
CA GLY A 276 -17.72 -2.25 -11.24
C GLY A 276 -16.54 -1.44 -11.77
N HIS A 277 -15.93 -1.91 -12.85
CA HIS A 277 -14.83 -1.26 -13.57
C HIS A 277 -14.97 -1.47 -15.08
N LYS A 278 -14.28 -0.65 -15.88
CA LYS A 278 -14.25 -0.79 -17.34
C LYS A 278 -13.03 -1.52 -17.91
N ARG A 279 -12.06 -1.91 -17.07
CA ARG A 279 -10.84 -2.60 -17.52
C ARG A 279 -11.17 -3.95 -18.20
N PRO A 280 -10.80 -4.16 -19.47
CA PRO A 280 -10.98 -5.45 -20.14
C PRO A 280 -10.09 -6.56 -19.55
N GLY A 281 -10.52 -7.82 -19.72
CA GLY A 281 -9.70 -8.99 -19.39
C GLY A 281 -9.45 -9.21 -17.89
N MET A 282 -10.31 -8.66 -17.03
CA MET A 282 -10.35 -9.02 -15.61
C MET A 282 -11.22 -10.27 -15.42
N ASN A 283 -10.91 -11.04 -14.38
CA ASN A 283 -11.78 -12.12 -13.94
C ASN A 283 -13.09 -11.52 -13.42
N ALA A 284 -14.22 -12.15 -13.77
CA ALA A 284 -15.47 -11.89 -13.08
C ALA A 284 -15.42 -12.59 -11.72
N GLY A 285 -15.69 -11.85 -10.66
CA GLY A 285 -15.90 -12.41 -9.33
C GLY A 285 -17.29 -13.00 -9.18
N LEU A 286 -17.44 -13.83 -8.14
CA LEU A 286 -18.74 -14.34 -7.73
C LEU A 286 -19.70 -13.18 -7.39
N PRO A 287 -21.02 -13.35 -7.57
CA PRO A 287 -22.00 -12.43 -6.99
C PRO A 287 -21.72 -12.23 -5.50
N LEU A 288 -21.79 -11.00 -5.02
CA LEU A 288 -21.35 -10.66 -3.65
C LEU A 288 -21.98 -11.55 -2.56
N PRO A 289 -23.30 -11.86 -2.57
CA PRO A 289 -23.88 -12.76 -1.57
C PRO A 289 -23.29 -14.17 -1.58
N GLU A 290 -22.88 -14.68 -2.74
CA GLU A 290 -22.25 -15.99 -2.87
C GLU A 290 -20.81 -15.96 -2.34
N ALA A 291 -20.05 -14.92 -2.68
CA ALA A 291 -18.72 -14.69 -2.14
C ALA A 291 -18.74 -14.57 -0.61
N GLU A 292 -19.66 -13.78 -0.07
CA GLU A 292 -19.86 -13.61 1.38
C GLU A 292 -20.19 -14.93 2.06
N SER A 293 -21.04 -15.77 1.46
CA SER A 293 -21.35 -17.09 1.98
C SER A 293 -20.11 -18.00 2.05
N GLN A 294 -19.30 -18.03 0.99
CA GLN A 294 -18.06 -18.82 0.99
C GLN A 294 -17.04 -18.30 2.01
N CYS A 295 -16.89 -16.99 2.10
CA CYS A 295 -15.99 -16.36 3.07
C CYS A 295 -16.46 -16.57 4.53
N ALA A 296 -17.76 -16.66 4.78
CA ALA A 296 -18.29 -16.96 6.11
C ALA A 296 -17.85 -18.35 6.61
N ASP A 297 -17.71 -19.34 5.72
CA ASP A 297 -17.21 -20.66 6.10
C ASP A 297 -15.69 -20.67 6.34
N ILE A 298 -14.94 -19.82 5.63
CA ILE A 298 -13.52 -19.58 5.92
C ILE A 298 -13.36 -18.87 7.28
N GLU A 299 -14.18 -17.86 7.55
CA GLU A 299 -14.17 -17.12 8.83
C GLU A 299 -14.44 -18.05 10.02
N LYS A 300 -15.40 -18.99 9.90
CA LYS A 300 -15.62 -20.01 10.94
C LYS A 300 -14.37 -20.86 11.20
N GLN A 301 -13.65 -21.25 10.16
CA GLN A 301 -12.40 -22.01 10.30
C GLN A 301 -11.31 -21.18 10.98
N ILE A 302 -11.17 -19.91 10.61
CA ILE A 302 -10.24 -18.97 11.24
C ILE A 302 -10.56 -18.83 12.73
N GLN A 303 -11.83 -18.60 13.08
CA GLN A 303 -12.27 -18.50 14.48
C GLN A 303 -12.01 -19.79 15.26
N MET A 304 -12.21 -20.97 14.66
CA MET A 304 -11.88 -22.25 15.29
C MET A 304 -10.39 -22.39 15.59
N LEU A 305 -9.52 -21.97 14.65
CA LEU A 305 -8.07 -22.03 14.81
C LEU A 305 -7.52 -20.98 15.78
N ALA A 306 -8.19 -19.84 15.90
CA ALA A 306 -7.80 -18.74 16.78
C ALA A 306 -8.25 -18.92 18.24
N LYS A 307 -9.14 -19.89 18.53
CA LYS A 307 -9.58 -20.18 19.91
C LYS A 307 -8.39 -20.58 20.81
N PRO A 308 -8.35 -20.09 22.06
CA PRO A 308 -7.26 -20.36 23.00
C PRO A 308 -6.94 -21.84 23.19
#